data_AF-A0A7J2L5Y1-F1
#
_entry.id   AF-A0A7J2L5Y1-F1
#
_cell.length_a   1.000
_cell.length_b   1.000
_cell.length_c   1.000
_cell.angle_alpha   90.00
_cell.angle_beta   90.00
_cell.angle_gamma   90.00
#
_symmetry.space_group_name_H-M   'P 1'
#
loop_
_entity.id
_entity.type
_entity.pdbx_description
1 polymer ?
#
loop_
_entity_poly.entity_id
_entity_poly.type
_entity_poly.pdbx_seq_one_letter_code
_entity_poly.pdbx_strand_id
1 'polypeptide(L)'
;MEQRKEVLKKLSDLGLNVLKMIEEGRNPYIEIPIRSLSNIIWDERRKMLKLGEKKLKRYFFNVGTAKKFMQTFLVAGFCYDIVKENIHASIRDMFYNLKRTLGDSNENTFDEQSESNPIIVDLETTLNVLREQLHLIADRKGVVAGKVKIRDRGDLIDWSKLGSGGWSIPSTVEDIEFVDVKADYVLCLPVFEKIVVKVGKEIKVMSIDNVFKIFKSGKPIDVISFDEHLEPRFGRIVSMYKRKRRDGEKLVRIET
;
A
#
# COMPACT_ATOMS: atom_id res chain seq x y z
N MET A 1 -2.44 14.47 -16.14
CA MET A 1 -3.49 14.15 -17.15
C MET A 1 -3.30 12.76 -17.77
N GLU A 2 -2.11 12.40 -18.25
CA GLU A 2 -1.89 11.10 -18.93
C GLU A 2 -2.09 9.89 -18.01
N GLN A 3 -1.52 9.95 -16.79
CA GLN A 3 -1.67 8.90 -15.77
C GLN A 3 -3.15 8.64 -15.39
N ARG A 4 -3.97 9.70 -15.33
CA ARG A 4 -5.41 9.59 -15.01
C ARG A 4 -6.18 8.84 -16.10
N LYS A 5 -5.86 9.11 -17.37
CA LYS A 5 -6.43 8.39 -18.51
C LYS A 5 -6.06 6.90 -18.48
N GLU A 6 -4.81 6.59 -18.11
CA GLU A 6 -4.36 5.20 -17.96
C GLU A 6 -5.15 4.47 -16.87
N VAL A 7 -5.35 5.10 -15.70
CA VAL A 7 -6.13 4.51 -14.60
C VAL A 7 -7.59 4.29 -15.00
N LEU A 8 -8.23 5.29 -15.63
CA LEU A 8 -9.61 5.15 -16.14
C LEU A 8 -9.73 4.01 -17.13
N LYS A 9 -8.78 3.89 -18.06
CA LYS A 9 -8.73 2.79 -19.03
C LYS A 9 -8.62 1.44 -18.32
N LYS A 10 -7.71 1.29 -17.35
CA LYS A 10 -7.55 0.05 -16.58
C LYS A 10 -8.83 -0.35 -15.83
N LEU A 11 -9.51 0.61 -15.22
CA LEU A 11 -10.80 0.39 -14.55
C LEU A 11 -11.90 -0.03 -15.54
N SER A 12 -11.99 0.63 -16.70
CA SER A 12 -12.93 0.25 -17.76
C SER A 12 -12.64 -1.14 -18.33
N ASP A 13 -11.38 -1.44 -18.62
CA ASP A 13 -10.94 -2.73 -19.17
C ASP A 13 -11.28 -3.88 -18.22
N LEU A 14 -11.17 -3.67 -16.90
CA LEU A 14 -11.61 -4.65 -15.89
C LEU A 14 -13.10 -5.00 -16.04
N GLY A 15 -13.96 -4.00 -16.20
CA GLY A 15 -15.40 -4.18 -16.43
C GLY A 15 -15.71 -4.83 -17.77
N LEU A 16 -15.09 -4.36 -18.85
CA LEU A 16 -15.29 -4.88 -20.21
C LEU A 16 -14.87 -6.36 -20.33
N ASN A 17 -13.79 -6.76 -19.65
CA ASN A 17 -13.37 -8.16 -19.62
C ASN A 17 -14.42 -9.07 -18.98
N VAL A 18 -15.07 -8.62 -17.89
CA VAL A 18 -16.16 -9.37 -17.26
C VAL A 18 -17.42 -9.36 -18.10
N LEU A 19 -17.79 -8.22 -18.69
CA LEU A 19 -18.93 -8.12 -19.59
C LEU A 19 -18.81 -9.10 -20.75
N LYS A 20 -17.64 -9.16 -21.40
CA LYS A 20 -17.35 -10.11 -22.48
C LYS A 20 -17.56 -11.56 -22.06
N MET A 21 -17.11 -11.94 -20.85
CA MET A 21 -17.32 -13.30 -20.34
C MET A 21 -18.80 -13.62 -20.14
N ILE A 22 -19.58 -12.65 -19.67
CA ILE A 22 -21.03 -12.79 -19.48
C ILE A 22 -21.74 -12.94 -20.85
N GLU A 23 -21.40 -12.10 -21.82
CA GLU A 23 -21.95 -12.15 -23.18
C GLU A 23 -21.66 -13.49 -23.88
N GLU A 24 -20.50 -14.09 -23.59
CA GLU A 24 -20.12 -15.41 -24.08
C GLU A 24 -20.74 -16.57 -23.27
N GLY A 25 -21.59 -16.30 -22.27
CA GLY A 25 -22.23 -17.31 -21.43
C GLY A 25 -21.28 -18.05 -20.48
N ARG A 26 -20.09 -17.48 -20.21
CA ARG A 26 -19.08 -18.07 -19.31
C ARG A 26 -19.27 -17.55 -17.88
N ASN A 27 -18.90 -18.35 -16.88
CA ASN A 27 -18.86 -17.88 -15.48
C ASN A 27 -17.79 -16.78 -15.34
N PRO A 28 -18.16 -15.52 -15.08
CA PRO A 28 -17.20 -14.43 -15.05
C PRO A 28 -16.32 -14.53 -13.80
N TYR A 29 -15.08 -14.10 -13.94
CA TYR A 29 -14.10 -14.06 -12.87
C TYR A 29 -13.15 -12.88 -13.01
N ILE A 30 -12.47 -12.55 -11.93
CA ILE A 30 -11.31 -11.65 -11.92
C ILE A 30 -10.07 -12.42 -11.48
N GLU A 31 -8.93 -12.14 -12.10
CA GLU A 31 -7.63 -12.68 -11.70
C GLU A 31 -6.94 -11.74 -10.72
N ILE A 32 -6.73 -12.20 -9.49
CA ILE A 32 -6.10 -11.41 -8.43
C ILE A 32 -4.73 -12.02 -8.12
N PRO A 33 -3.64 -11.26 -8.14
CA PRO A 33 -2.33 -11.74 -7.70
C PRO A 33 -2.37 -12.27 -6.27
N ILE A 34 -1.81 -13.47 -6.04
CA ILE A 34 -1.75 -14.05 -4.71
C ILE A 34 -0.70 -13.31 -3.88
N ARG A 35 -1.08 -12.79 -2.71
CA ARG A 35 -0.20 -12.02 -1.81
C ARG A 35 0.40 -12.86 -0.66
N SER A 36 0.50 -14.18 -0.82
CA SER A 36 1.12 -15.06 0.18
C SER A 36 2.65 -15.08 0.04
N LEU A 37 3.35 -15.42 1.12
CA LEU A 37 4.80 -15.71 1.13
C LEU A 37 5.23 -16.66 -0.01
N SER A 38 4.38 -17.62 -0.36
CA SER A 38 4.62 -18.60 -1.43
C SER A 38 4.52 -18.03 -2.86
N ASN A 39 4.14 -16.77 -3.02
CA ASN A 39 4.10 -16.03 -4.27
C ASN A 39 4.90 -14.72 -4.20
N ILE A 40 5.85 -14.60 -3.27
CA ILE A 40 6.66 -13.39 -3.13
C ILE A 40 8.09 -13.70 -3.50
N ILE A 41 8.66 -12.85 -4.34
CA ILE A 41 9.99 -13.00 -4.92
C ILE A 41 10.84 -11.80 -4.49
N TRP A 42 12.04 -12.07 -4.00
CA TRP A 42 13.03 -11.02 -3.77
C TRP A 42 13.74 -10.66 -5.08
N ASP A 43 13.60 -9.40 -5.51
CA ASP A 43 14.33 -8.83 -6.63
C ASP A 43 15.70 -8.35 -6.14
N GLU A 44 16.77 -9.11 -6.41
CA GLU A 44 18.13 -8.77 -5.99
C GLU A 44 18.65 -7.45 -6.58
N ARG A 45 18.18 -7.09 -7.78
CA ARG A 45 18.66 -5.89 -8.48
C ARG A 45 18.03 -4.64 -7.89
N ARG A 46 16.72 -4.68 -7.65
CA ARG A 46 15.96 -3.56 -7.06
C ARG A 46 15.99 -3.58 -5.53
N LYS A 47 16.45 -4.68 -4.94
CA LYS A 47 16.49 -4.94 -3.50
C LYS A 47 15.13 -4.71 -2.84
N MET A 48 14.10 -5.28 -3.44
CA MET A 48 12.71 -5.16 -2.99
C MET A 48 11.93 -6.44 -3.25
N LEU A 49 10.80 -6.60 -2.57
CA LEU A 49 9.86 -7.67 -2.91
C LEU A 49 9.05 -7.33 -4.14
N LYS A 50 8.80 -8.36 -4.92
CA LYS A 50 7.87 -8.35 -6.03
C LYS A 50 6.88 -9.50 -5.85
N LEU A 51 5.63 -9.27 -6.24
CA LEU A 51 4.68 -10.35 -6.44
C LEU A 51 5.15 -11.25 -7.59
N GLY A 52 5.08 -12.56 -7.35
CA GLY A 52 5.27 -13.59 -8.36
C GLY A 52 4.05 -13.71 -9.27
N GLU A 53 4.09 -14.70 -10.15
CA GLU A 53 3.12 -14.84 -11.24
C GLU A 53 1.83 -15.57 -10.83
N LYS A 54 1.76 -16.14 -9.62
CA LYS A 54 0.58 -16.88 -9.19
C LYS A 54 -0.59 -15.93 -8.97
N LYS A 55 -1.72 -16.25 -9.58
CA LYS A 55 -2.99 -15.54 -9.43
C LYS A 55 -4.07 -16.50 -8.98
N LEU A 56 -5.04 -15.99 -8.25
CA LEU A 56 -6.29 -16.69 -7.92
C LEU A 56 -7.41 -16.14 -8.79
N LYS A 57 -8.40 -16.98 -9.10
CA LYS A 57 -9.61 -16.56 -9.79
C LYS A 57 -10.74 -16.38 -8.78
N ARG A 58 -11.29 -15.18 -8.69
CA ARG A 58 -12.51 -14.90 -7.91
C ARG A 58 -13.69 -14.96 -8.87
N TYR A 59 -14.49 -16.02 -8.77
CA TYR A 59 -15.66 -16.24 -9.63
C TYR A 59 -16.91 -15.56 -9.07
N PHE A 60 -17.81 -15.17 -9.97
CA PHE A 60 -19.13 -14.67 -9.60
C PHE A 60 -20.06 -15.80 -9.16
N PHE A 61 -20.18 -16.87 -9.96
CA PHE A 61 -21.00 -18.05 -9.60
C PHE A 61 -20.24 -18.97 -8.64
N ASN A 62 -19.95 -18.46 -7.45
CA ASN A 62 -19.42 -19.19 -6.31
C ASN A 62 -19.92 -18.52 -5.03
N VAL A 63 -20.65 -19.27 -4.21
CA VAL A 63 -21.33 -18.77 -2.99
C VAL A 63 -20.36 -18.05 -2.04
N GLY A 64 -19.14 -18.57 -1.88
CA GLY A 64 -18.14 -17.99 -0.98
C GLY A 64 -17.49 -16.69 -1.50
N THR A 65 -17.61 -16.40 -2.80
CA THR A 65 -16.94 -15.24 -3.42
C THR A 65 -17.87 -14.25 -4.11
N ALA A 66 -19.15 -14.58 -4.30
CA ALA A 66 -20.13 -13.74 -5.00
C ALA A 66 -20.23 -12.32 -4.40
N LYS A 67 -20.34 -12.20 -3.07
CA LYS A 67 -20.38 -10.90 -2.36
C LYS A 67 -19.11 -10.09 -2.64
N LYS A 68 -17.93 -10.70 -2.48
CA LYS A 68 -16.63 -10.05 -2.74
C LYS A 68 -16.43 -9.68 -4.21
N PHE A 69 -16.95 -10.49 -5.14
CA PHE A 69 -16.92 -10.19 -6.57
C PHE A 69 -17.71 -8.92 -6.86
N MET A 70 -18.96 -8.84 -6.40
CA MET A 70 -19.80 -7.66 -6.52
C MET A 70 -19.15 -6.43 -5.86
N GLN A 71 -18.67 -6.55 -4.63
CA GLN A 71 -17.97 -5.49 -3.90
C GLN A 71 -16.76 -4.94 -4.68
N THR A 72 -16.03 -5.80 -5.40
CA THR A 72 -14.89 -5.37 -6.24
C THR A 72 -15.34 -4.40 -7.33
N PHE A 73 -16.45 -4.69 -8.00
CA PHE A 73 -16.99 -3.81 -9.04
C PHE A 73 -17.63 -2.54 -8.50
N LEU A 74 -18.25 -2.60 -7.32
CA LEU A 74 -18.75 -1.39 -6.63
C LEU A 74 -17.62 -0.43 -6.29
N VAL A 75 -16.52 -0.94 -5.72
CA VAL A 75 -15.33 -0.13 -5.41
C VAL A 75 -14.67 0.39 -6.69
N ALA A 76 -14.51 -0.46 -7.71
CA ALA A 76 -13.93 -0.05 -8.99
C ALA A 76 -14.75 1.04 -9.69
N GLY A 77 -16.08 0.92 -9.68
CA GLY A 77 -17.00 1.92 -10.23
C GLY A 77 -16.90 3.26 -9.49
N PHE A 78 -16.92 3.22 -8.16
CA PHE A 78 -16.70 4.42 -7.34
C PHE A 78 -15.37 5.10 -7.66
N CYS A 79 -14.27 4.32 -7.74
CA CYS A 79 -12.96 4.84 -8.11
C CYS A 79 -12.96 5.46 -9.51
N TYR A 80 -13.63 4.83 -10.48
CA TYR A 80 -13.74 5.36 -11.83
C TYR A 80 -14.41 6.74 -11.85
N ASP A 81 -15.52 6.89 -11.13
CA ASP A 81 -16.25 8.16 -11.07
C ASP A 81 -15.41 9.28 -10.43
N ILE A 82 -14.79 9.03 -9.27
CA ILE A 82 -13.97 10.07 -8.60
C ILE A 82 -12.71 10.44 -9.40
N VAL A 83 -12.09 9.46 -10.06
CA VAL A 83 -10.92 9.69 -10.93
C VAL A 83 -11.35 10.49 -12.16
N LYS A 84 -12.51 10.19 -12.74
CA LYS A 84 -13.04 10.90 -13.91
C LYS A 84 -13.35 12.36 -13.57
N GLU A 85 -14.03 12.61 -12.46
CA GLU A 85 -14.41 13.94 -11.97
C GLU A 85 -13.24 14.69 -11.30
N ASN A 86 -12.07 14.05 -11.19
CA ASN A 86 -10.87 14.60 -10.56
C ASN A 86 -11.07 15.02 -9.09
N ILE A 87 -11.93 14.32 -8.38
CA ILE A 87 -12.17 14.49 -6.94
C ILE A 87 -11.51 13.36 -6.16
N HIS A 88 -11.31 13.57 -4.86
CA HIS A 88 -10.69 12.59 -3.98
C HIS A 88 -11.65 12.27 -2.83
N ALA A 89 -11.60 11.03 -2.35
CA ALA A 89 -12.45 10.56 -1.27
C ALA A 89 -11.64 9.78 -0.24
N SER A 90 -12.00 9.86 1.04
CA SER A 90 -11.43 8.95 2.03
C SER A 90 -12.00 7.54 1.86
N ILE A 91 -11.30 6.53 2.38
CA ILE A 91 -11.81 5.14 2.42
C ILE A 91 -13.14 5.07 3.19
N ARG A 92 -13.32 5.93 4.20
CA ARG A 92 -14.55 6.01 4.99
C ARG A 92 -15.70 6.58 4.17
N ASP A 93 -15.46 7.65 3.40
CA ASP A 93 -16.48 8.24 2.52
C ASP A 93 -16.92 7.25 1.45
N MET A 94 -15.97 6.51 0.87
CA MET A 94 -16.27 5.41 -0.05
C MET A 94 -17.15 4.35 0.62
N PHE A 95 -16.79 3.89 1.82
CA PHE A 95 -17.57 2.91 2.55
C PHE A 95 -19.01 3.38 2.78
N TYR A 96 -19.23 4.62 3.24
CA TYR A 96 -20.58 5.15 3.43
C TYR A 96 -21.36 5.31 2.12
N ASN A 97 -20.70 5.71 1.03
CA ASN A 97 -21.35 5.82 -0.29
C ASN A 97 -21.80 4.47 -0.84
N LEU A 98 -21.00 3.43 -0.60
CA LEU A 98 -21.22 2.09 -1.10
C LEU A 98 -22.10 1.25 -0.18
N LYS A 99 -22.19 1.56 1.12
CA LYS A 99 -23.04 0.84 2.08
C LYS A 99 -24.52 1.07 1.78
N ARG A 100 -25.10 0.12 1.05
CA ARG A 100 -26.51 0.08 0.64
C ARG A 100 -27.09 -1.31 0.82
N THR A 101 -28.38 -1.37 1.12
CA THR A 101 -29.17 -2.60 1.14
C THR A 101 -29.42 -3.09 -0.28
N LEU A 102 -29.28 -4.40 -0.50
CA LEU A 102 -29.45 -5.03 -1.81
C LEU A 102 -30.94 -5.26 -2.10
N GLY A 103 -31.53 -4.41 -2.93
CA GLY A 103 -32.95 -4.51 -3.29
C GLY A 103 -33.85 -4.58 -2.06
N ASP A 104 -34.82 -5.50 -2.06
CA ASP A 104 -35.73 -5.74 -0.95
C ASP A 104 -35.22 -6.78 0.07
N SER A 105 -33.91 -7.08 0.06
CA SER A 105 -33.30 -8.02 1.00
C SER A 105 -32.89 -7.34 2.32
N ASN A 106 -32.48 -8.14 3.30
CA ASN A 106 -31.85 -7.64 4.54
C ASN A 106 -30.31 -7.63 4.45
N GLU A 107 -29.75 -7.84 3.26
CA GLU A 107 -28.31 -7.94 3.05
C GLU A 107 -27.73 -6.61 2.58
N ASN A 108 -26.65 -6.16 3.22
CA ASN A 108 -25.92 -4.99 2.75
C ASN A 108 -24.80 -5.38 1.78
N THR A 109 -24.51 -4.46 0.88
CA THR A 109 -23.30 -4.47 0.05
C THR A 109 -22.02 -4.47 0.87
N PHE A 110 -21.99 -3.72 1.98
CA PHE A 110 -20.92 -3.69 2.97
C PHE A 110 -21.52 -3.54 4.37
N ASP A 111 -21.06 -4.35 5.33
CA ASP A 111 -21.50 -4.23 6.72
C ASP A 111 -20.50 -3.40 7.53
N GLU A 112 -19.20 -3.69 7.36
CA GLU A 112 -18.09 -2.99 8.01
C GLU A 112 -17.07 -2.40 7.02
N GLN A 113 -16.40 -1.31 7.43
CA GLN A 113 -15.32 -0.70 6.63
C GLN A 113 -14.15 -1.67 6.41
N SER A 114 -13.90 -2.57 7.36
CA SER A 114 -12.85 -3.61 7.32
C SER A 114 -12.97 -4.50 6.08
N GLU A 115 -14.18 -4.71 5.55
CA GLU A 115 -14.44 -5.49 4.33
C GLU A 115 -13.93 -4.81 3.06
N SER A 116 -13.92 -3.47 3.02
CA SER A 116 -13.49 -2.71 1.85
C SER A 116 -11.96 -2.71 1.66
N ASN A 117 -11.20 -2.75 2.76
CA ASN A 117 -9.74 -2.73 2.74
C ASN A 117 -9.12 -3.81 1.83
N PRO A 118 -9.41 -5.12 2.00
CA PRO A 118 -8.83 -6.15 1.14
C PRO A 118 -9.27 -6.01 -0.32
N ILE A 119 -10.47 -5.47 -0.58
CA ILE A 119 -10.97 -5.22 -1.94
C ILE A 119 -10.18 -4.11 -2.64
N ILE A 120 -9.85 -3.04 -1.91
CA ILE A 120 -9.01 -1.95 -2.44
C ILE A 120 -7.63 -2.51 -2.81
N VAL A 121 -7.00 -3.29 -1.93
CA VAL A 121 -5.67 -3.90 -2.20
C VAL A 121 -5.74 -4.87 -3.38
N ASP A 122 -6.84 -5.63 -3.52
CA ASP A 122 -7.07 -6.47 -4.70
C ASP A 122 -7.12 -5.64 -5.98
N LEU A 123 -7.77 -4.48 -5.98
CA LEU A 123 -7.81 -3.58 -7.14
C LEU A 123 -6.44 -2.96 -7.44
N GLU A 124 -5.73 -2.47 -6.43
CA GLU A 124 -4.36 -1.94 -6.56
C GLU A 124 -3.46 -2.96 -7.28
N THR A 125 -3.49 -4.21 -6.82
CA THR A 125 -2.65 -5.29 -7.36
C THR A 125 -3.13 -5.82 -8.71
N THR A 126 -4.45 -5.91 -8.93
CA THR A 126 -5.02 -6.38 -10.21
C THR A 126 -4.78 -5.38 -11.33
N LEU A 127 -4.89 -4.08 -11.04
CA LEU A 127 -4.71 -3.01 -12.01
C LEU A 127 -3.25 -2.52 -12.09
N ASN A 128 -2.40 -2.94 -11.16
CA ASN A 128 -1.04 -2.45 -10.98
C ASN A 128 -1.01 -0.90 -10.92
N VAL A 129 -1.75 -0.38 -9.95
CA VAL A 129 -1.87 1.05 -9.63
C VAL A 129 -1.77 1.25 -8.12
N LEU A 130 -1.31 2.43 -7.71
CA LEU A 130 -1.32 2.87 -6.30
C LEU A 130 -2.73 3.32 -5.91
N ARG A 131 -3.03 3.27 -4.61
CA ARG A 131 -4.33 3.71 -4.07
C ARG A 131 -4.61 5.18 -4.37
N GLU A 132 -3.58 6.00 -4.28
CA GLU A 132 -3.63 7.44 -4.51
C GLU A 132 -3.97 7.72 -5.98
N GLN A 133 -3.54 6.86 -6.90
CA GLN A 133 -3.91 6.94 -8.32
C GLN A 133 -5.38 6.60 -8.56
N LEU A 134 -6.02 5.85 -7.66
CA LEU A 134 -7.47 5.63 -7.62
C LEU A 134 -8.22 6.78 -6.92
N HIS A 135 -7.51 7.85 -6.53
CA HIS A 135 -8.02 9.01 -5.79
C HIS A 135 -8.63 8.65 -4.42
N LEU A 136 -8.27 7.49 -3.88
CA LEU A 136 -8.62 7.09 -2.52
C LEU A 136 -7.53 7.57 -1.57
N ILE A 137 -7.93 8.34 -0.56
CA ILE A 137 -7.03 8.91 0.43
C ILE A 137 -7.11 8.06 1.71
N ALA A 138 -5.95 7.63 2.20
CA ALA A 138 -5.81 7.04 3.53
C ALA A 138 -5.63 8.13 4.59
N ASP A 139 -6.06 7.83 5.82
CA ASP A 139 -5.76 8.68 6.97
C ASP A 139 -4.24 8.83 7.15
N ARG A 140 -3.79 10.02 7.56
CA ARG A 140 -2.37 10.25 7.89
C ARG A 140 -2.03 9.48 9.16
N LYS A 141 -1.13 8.51 9.06
CA LYS A 141 -0.76 7.60 10.17
C LYS A 141 0.75 7.56 10.42
N GLY A 142 1.47 8.65 10.14
CA GLY A 142 2.90 8.68 10.37
C GLY A 142 3.42 10.06 10.69
N VAL A 143 4.41 10.10 11.58
CA VAL A 143 5.14 11.28 12.00
C VAL A 143 6.63 11.05 11.77
N VAL A 144 7.30 12.01 11.17
CA VAL A 144 8.75 11.96 10.95
C VAL A 144 9.45 13.14 11.61
N ALA A 145 10.60 12.87 12.24
CA ALA A 145 11.44 13.90 12.83
C ALA A 145 12.93 13.62 12.60
N GLY A 146 13.69 14.67 12.28
CA GLY A 146 15.16 14.60 12.23
C GLY A 146 15.75 15.51 11.15
N LYS A 147 17.01 15.27 10.77
CA LYS A 147 17.79 16.22 9.97
C LYS A 147 17.57 16.07 8.46
N VAL A 148 16.35 16.36 8.03
CA VAL A 148 15.97 16.33 6.61
C VAL A 148 15.16 17.58 6.29
N LYS A 149 15.41 18.14 5.11
CA LYS A 149 14.61 19.20 4.52
C LYS A 149 13.93 18.68 3.26
N ILE A 150 12.62 18.88 3.19
CA ILE A 150 11.81 18.55 2.02
C ILE A 150 11.18 19.82 1.43
N ARG A 151 10.76 19.73 0.18
CA ARG A 151 9.81 20.67 -0.42
C ARG A 151 8.51 19.92 -0.72
N ASP A 152 7.41 20.43 -0.20
CA ASP A 152 6.07 19.90 -0.45
C ASP A 152 5.22 21.04 -1.03
N ARG A 153 4.78 20.90 -2.28
CA ARG A 153 3.94 21.89 -2.99
C ARG A 153 4.43 23.35 -2.93
N GLY A 154 5.74 23.52 -2.91
CA GLY A 154 6.41 24.83 -2.86
C GLY A 154 6.91 25.23 -1.47
N ASP A 155 6.42 24.60 -0.40
CA ASP A 155 6.82 24.90 0.97
C ASP A 155 8.07 24.12 1.36
N LEU A 156 9.10 24.83 1.84
CA LEU A 156 10.30 24.22 2.39
C LEU A 156 10.10 23.87 3.86
N ILE A 157 10.18 22.58 4.18
CA ILE A 157 9.90 22.05 5.52
C ILE A 157 11.18 21.41 6.08
N ASP A 158 11.61 21.85 7.26
CA ASP A 158 12.77 21.32 7.98
C ASP A 158 12.31 20.44 9.15
N TRP A 159 12.43 19.12 9.01
CA TRP A 159 11.98 18.14 10.01
C TRP A 159 12.72 18.24 11.35
N SER A 160 13.83 18.99 11.43
CA SER A 160 14.59 19.18 12.66
C SER A 160 14.05 20.32 13.54
N LYS A 161 13.11 21.12 13.01
CA LYS A 161 12.59 22.33 13.65
C LYS A 161 11.11 22.26 14.00
N LEU A 162 10.56 21.05 14.11
CA LEU A 162 9.12 20.81 14.34
C LEU A 162 8.77 20.49 15.79
N GLY A 163 9.73 20.62 16.72
CA GLY A 163 9.53 20.31 18.13
C GLY A 163 9.22 18.83 18.38
N SER A 164 8.44 18.55 19.42
CA SER A 164 8.06 17.18 19.82
C SER A 164 7.02 16.53 18.90
N GLY A 165 6.29 17.32 18.11
CA GLY A 165 5.21 16.82 17.26
C GLY A 165 5.67 16.23 15.93
N GLY A 166 6.90 16.54 15.48
CA GLY A 166 7.41 16.10 14.18
C GLY A 166 6.58 16.60 12.99
N TRP A 167 6.83 16.03 11.81
CA TRP A 167 6.06 16.28 10.60
C TRP A 167 5.09 15.14 10.33
N SER A 168 3.80 15.44 10.18
CA SER A 168 2.81 14.43 9.80
C SER A 168 2.92 14.12 8.31
N ILE A 169 3.24 12.87 7.99
CA ILE A 169 3.42 12.39 6.61
C ILE A 169 2.05 12.38 5.93
N PRO A 170 1.86 13.12 4.82
CA PRO A 170 0.63 13.07 4.03
C PRO A 170 0.50 11.72 3.33
N SER A 171 -0.72 11.36 2.98
CA SER A 171 -1.01 10.13 2.22
C SER A 171 -0.52 10.20 0.77
N THR A 172 -0.48 11.39 0.18
CA THR A 172 0.12 11.64 -1.14
C THR A 172 1.56 12.10 -0.95
N VAL A 173 2.53 11.33 -1.45
CA VAL A 173 3.97 11.58 -1.26
C VAL A 173 4.72 11.83 -2.57
N GLU A 174 4.00 11.77 -3.69
CA GLU A 174 4.52 11.91 -5.05
C GLU A 174 5.07 13.32 -5.30
N ASP A 175 4.43 14.34 -4.72
CA ASP A 175 4.79 15.75 -4.87
C ASP A 175 5.93 16.19 -3.93
N ILE A 176 6.44 15.29 -3.08
CA ILE A 176 7.47 15.60 -2.08
C ILE A 176 8.87 15.45 -2.68
N GLU A 177 9.64 16.53 -2.66
CA GLU A 177 11.04 16.58 -3.06
C GLU A 177 11.96 16.58 -1.83
N PHE A 178 13.01 15.76 -1.84
CA PHE A 178 14.07 15.84 -0.84
C PHE A 178 15.10 16.90 -1.25
N VAL A 179 15.30 17.91 -0.40
CA VAL A 179 16.21 19.04 -0.68
C VAL A 179 17.57 18.85 -0.01
N ASP A 180 17.58 18.44 1.26
CA ASP A 180 18.81 18.21 2.04
C ASP A 180 18.56 17.05 3.02
N VAL A 181 19.39 16.01 2.96
CA VAL A 181 19.27 14.81 3.81
C VAL A 181 20.58 14.63 4.56
N LYS A 182 20.58 14.99 5.86
CA LYS A 182 21.74 14.85 6.77
C LYS A 182 21.52 13.73 7.78
N ALA A 183 20.95 12.64 7.29
CA ALA A 183 20.68 11.43 8.03
C ALA A 183 21.43 10.28 7.37
N ASP A 184 22.23 9.57 8.14
CA ASP A 184 22.95 8.38 7.66
C ASP A 184 22.03 7.16 7.62
N TYR A 185 20.97 7.17 8.43
CA TYR A 185 20.00 6.09 8.57
C TYR A 185 18.60 6.65 8.84
N VAL A 186 17.59 5.90 8.43
CA VAL A 186 16.19 6.12 8.81
C VAL A 186 15.80 5.03 9.80
N LEU A 187 15.35 5.43 10.99
CA LEU A 187 14.75 4.52 11.95
C LEU A 187 13.25 4.57 11.82
N CYS A 188 12.67 3.55 11.18
CA CYS A 188 11.23 3.34 11.16
C CYS A 188 10.83 2.64 12.46
N LEU A 189 10.00 3.28 13.27
CA LEU A 189 9.39 2.69 14.47
C LEU A 189 7.92 2.40 14.14
N PRO A 190 7.59 1.15 13.77
CA PRO A 190 6.20 0.75 13.65
C PRO A 190 5.57 0.52 15.03
N VAL A 191 4.26 0.77 15.16
CA VAL A 191 3.45 0.18 16.25
C VAL A 191 3.25 -1.35 16.07
N PHE A 192 3.81 -1.94 15.00
CA PHE A 192 3.64 -3.37 14.67
C PHE A 192 4.60 -4.25 15.46
N GLU A 193 4.11 -5.39 15.96
CA GLU A 193 4.94 -6.33 16.73
C GLU A 193 6.04 -7.00 15.89
N LYS A 194 5.84 -7.15 14.57
CA LYS A 194 6.68 -7.94 13.66
C LYS A 194 6.86 -7.29 12.29
N ILE A 195 8.04 -7.48 11.70
CA ILE A 195 8.45 -6.95 10.39
C ILE A 195 9.16 -8.04 9.57
N VAL A 196 9.18 -7.90 8.25
CA VAL A 196 9.85 -8.83 7.34
C VAL A 196 11.23 -8.30 6.95
N VAL A 197 12.24 -9.13 7.14
CA VAL A 197 13.64 -8.77 6.89
C VAL A 197 14.37 -9.84 6.08
N LYS A 198 15.43 -9.42 5.38
CA LYS A 198 16.40 -10.30 4.74
C LYS A 198 17.62 -10.42 5.64
N VAL A 199 17.98 -11.63 5.99
CA VAL A 199 19.23 -11.93 6.70
C VAL A 199 20.01 -12.95 5.86
N GLY A 200 21.06 -12.49 5.17
CA GLY A 200 21.79 -13.32 4.22
C GLY A 200 20.94 -13.65 2.99
N LYS A 201 20.67 -14.93 2.74
CA LYS A 201 19.83 -15.40 1.61
C LYS A 201 18.37 -15.67 2.01
N GLU A 202 18.03 -15.54 3.29
CA GLU A 202 16.72 -15.92 3.82
C GLU A 202 15.86 -14.70 4.14
N ILE A 203 14.57 -14.80 3.82
CA ILE A 203 13.53 -13.84 4.20
C ILE A 203 12.85 -14.36 5.47
N LYS A 204 12.73 -13.53 6.51
CA LYS A 204 12.14 -13.90 7.80
C LYS A 204 11.20 -12.82 8.30
N VAL A 205 10.09 -13.24 8.92
CA VAL A 205 9.24 -12.41 9.77
C VAL A 205 9.81 -12.45 11.18
N MET A 206 10.08 -11.30 11.79
CA MET A 206 10.60 -11.23 13.16
C MET A 206 10.15 -9.99 13.91
N SER A 207 10.15 -10.08 15.24
CA SER A 207 9.83 -8.94 16.08
C SER A 207 10.85 -7.82 15.95
N ILE A 208 10.41 -6.58 16.19
CA ILE A 208 11.26 -5.39 16.22
C ILE A 208 12.48 -5.61 17.15
N ASP A 209 12.26 -6.18 18.33
CA ASP A 209 13.34 -6.46 19.29
C ASP A 209 14.42 -7.39 18.73
N ASN A 210 14.02 -8.40 17.98
CA ASN A 210 14.96 -9.33 17.35
C ASN A 210 15.72 -8.66 16.20
N VAL A 211 15.07 -7.79 15.44
CA VAL A 211 15.74 -6.97 14.42
C VAL A 211 16.77 -6.04 15.07
N PHE A 212 16.42 -5.37 16.16
CA PHE A 212 17.36 -4.52 16.90
C PHE A 212 18.53 -5.30 17.47
N LYS A 213 18.31 -6.50 18.03
CA LYS A 213 19.38 -7.37 18.52
C LYS A 213 20.37 -7.74 17.42
N ILE A 214 19.86 -8.14 16.24
CA ILE A 214 20.72 -8.51 15.11
C ILE A 214 21.44 -7.27 14.56
N PHE A 215 20.77 -6.11 14.49
CA PHE A 215 21.40 -4.86 14.04
C PHE A 215 22.52 -4.41 14.99
N LYS A 216 22.28 -4.49 16.31
CA LYS A 216 23.28 -4.23 17.36
C LYS A 216 24.47 -5.19 17.28
N SER A 217 24.24 -6.45 16.88
CA SER A 217 25.32 -7.44 16.68
C SER A 217 26.22 -7.13 15.47
N GLY A 218 25.89 -6.13 14.68
CA GLY A 218 26.69 -5.69 13.54
C GLY A 218 26.41 -6.43 12.22
N LYS A 219 25.48 -7.41 12.22
CA LYS A 219 25.05 -8.10 11.01
C LYS A 219 24.21 -7.17 10.12
N PRO A 220 24.44 -7.16 8.80
CA PRO A 220 23.57 -6.46 7.88
C PRO A 220 22.19 -7.13 7.86
N ILE A 221 21.15 -6.30 7.90
CA ILE A 221 19.75 -6.72 7.79
C ILE A 221 19.13 -5.77 6.79
N ASP A 222 18.54 -6.29 5.74
CA ASP A 222 17.71 -5.48 4.86
C ASP A 222 16.28 -5.57 5.40
N VAL A 223 15.72 -4.46 5.89
CA VAL A 223 14.30 -4.41 6.21
C VAL A 223 13.53 -4.37 4.90
N ILE A 224 12.66 -5.37 4.72
CA ILE A 224 11.98 -5.61 3.47
C ILE A 224 10.54 -5.07 3.51
N SER A 225 9.82 -5.33 4.60
CA SER A 225 8.43 -4.91 4.79
C SER A 225 8.16 -4.67 6.27
N PHE A 226 7.33 -3.68 6.58
CA PHE A 226 6.82 -3.44 7.94
C PHE A 226 5.49 -4.16 8.21
N ASP A 227 5.02 -4.95 7.26
CA ASP A 227 3.80 -5.75 7.32
C ASP A 227 4.17 -7.24 7.23
N GLU A 228 3.84 -8.02 8.27
CA GLU A 228 4.14 -9.45 8.37
C GLU A 228 3.36 -10.32 7.37
N HIS A 229 2.21 -9.84 6.91
CA HIS A 229 1.40 -10.52 5.89
C HIS A 229 1.92 -10.28 4.48
N LEU A 230 2.94 -9.42 4.35
CA LEU A 230 3.50 -9.04 3.06
C LEU A 230 2.44 -8.55 2.07
N GLU A 231 1.40 -7.91 2.60
CA GLU A 231 0.55 -7.10 1.76
C GLU A 231 1.45 -6.03 1.13
N PRO A 232 1.57 -5.97 -0.21
CA PRO A 232 2.25 -4.87 -0.85
C PRO A 232 1.38 -3.64 -0.62
N ARG A 233 1.59 -2.98 0.52
CA ARG A 233 1.14 -1.62 0.73
C ARG A 233 2.07 -0.77 -0.09
N PHE A 234 1.59 -0.33 -1.25
CA PHE A 234 2.36 0.60 -2.04
C PHE A 234 2.55 1.90 -1.23
N GLY A 235 3.76 2.07 -0.75
CA GLY A 235 4.26 3.16 0.09
C GLY A 235 5.76 2.94 0.22
N ARG A 236 6.57 3.96 -0.07
CA ARG A 236 8.05 3.84 -0.19
C ARG A 236 8.66 3.02 0.94
N ILE A 237 9.20 1.85 0.61
CA ILE A 237 10.07 1.07 1.51
C ILE A 237 11.41 1.82 1.60
N VAL A 238 11.71 2.34 2.78
CA VAL A 238 13.01 2.94 3.08
C VAL A 238 13.98 1.82 3.44
N SER A 239 14.89 1.50 2.52
CA SER A 239 15.98 0.56 2.76
C SER A 239 16.95 1.08 3.82
N MET A 240 17.32 0.25 4.79
CA MET A 240 18.44 0.52 5.70
C MET A 240 19.71 -0.12 5.14
N TYR A 241 20.71 0.67 4.74
CA TYR A 241 22.05 0.16 4.42
C TYR A 241 23.07 0.62 5.46
N LYS A 242 23.84 -0.32 6.03
CA LYS A 242 24.98 -0.03 6.92
C LYS A 242 26.30 -0.07 6.14
N ARG A 243 27.08 1.02 6.21
CA ARG A 243 28.53 1.01 5.95
C ARG A 243 29.26 1.29 7.27
N LYS A 244 30.53 0.85 7.38
CA LYS A 244 31.36 0.90 8.60
C LYS A 244 31.29 2.26 9.32
N ARG A 245 30.93 2.19 10.62
CA ARG A 245 30.78 3.29 11.59
C ARG A 245 31.93 4.30 11.53
N ARG A 246 31.63 5.61 11.54
CA ARG A 246 32.57 6.65 11.97
C ARG A 246 31.96 7.43 13.14
N ASP A 247 32.79 7.89 14.06
CA ASP A 247 32.34 8.60 15.26
C ASP A 247 31.63 9.92 14.92
N GLY A 248 30.47 10.16 15.54
CA GLY A 248 29.74 11.45 15.49
C GLY A 248 28.34 11.46 14.81
N GLU A 249 27.81 10.33 14.36
CA GLU A 249 26.53 10.28 13.61
C GLU A 249 25.28 10.60 14.49
N LYS A 250 24.32 11.38 13.95
CA LYS A 250 23.06 11.74 14.63
C LYS A 250 21.85 11.06 13.95
N LEU A 251 21.03 10.39 14.75
CA LEU A 251 19.86 9.60 14.34
C LEU A 251 18.63 10.47 13.97
N VAL A 252 17.75 9.92 13.13
CA VAL A 252 16.42 10.46 12.76
C VAL A 252 15.37 9.43 13.17
N ARG A 253 14.32 9.89 13.87
CA ARG A 253 13.23 9.07 14.45
C ARG A 253 11.99 9.22 13.58
N ILE A 254 11.46 8.13 13.04
CA ILE A 254 10.16 8.09 12.38
C ILE A 254 9.25 7.24 13.25
N GLU A 255 8.16 7.84 13.72
CA GLU A 255 7.10 7.14 14.46
C GLU A 255 5.90 7.01 13.54
N THR A 256 5.55 5.78 13.16
CA THR A 256 4.30 5.50 12.44
C THR A 256 3.28 4.95 13.40
#